data_AF-A0A6H1TUW1-F1
#
_entry.id   AF-A0A6H1TUW1-F1
#
_cell.length_a   1.000
_cell.length_b   1.000
_cell.length_c   1.000
_cell.angle_alpha   90.00
_cell.angle_beta   90.00
_cell.angle_gamma   90.00
#
_symmetry.space_group_name_H-M   'P 1'
#
loop_
_entity.id
_entity.type
_entity.pdbx_description
1 polymer ?
#
loop_
_entity_poly.entity_id
_entity_poly.type
_entity_poly.pdbx_seq_one_letter_code
_entity_poly.pdbx_strand_id
1 'polypeptide(L)' 'MSIQRGNFLISGDGRYYRVVECTKDAISLMRVNGYTLFSCRPNFVEVSFRLVEASEVA' A
#
# COMPACT_ATOMS: atom_id res chain seq x y z
N MET A 1 5.45 -6.67 -10.74
CA MET A 1 4.72 -5.97 -9.68
C MET A 1 4.34 -4.58 -10.17
N SER A 2 3.04 -4.27 -10.24
CA SER A 2 2.51 -2.96 -10.69
C SER A 2 2.47 -1.89 -9.60
N ILE A 3 2.75 -2.26 -8.35
CA ILE A 3 2.76 -1.35 -7.19
C ILE A 3 4.07 -0.56 -7.17
N GLN A 4 3.94 0.76 -7.07
CA GLN A 4 5.03 1.72 -7.08
C GLN A 4 4.94 2.68 -5.88
N ARG A 5 6.08 3.27 -5.53
CA ARG A 5 6.13 4.35 -4.55
C ARG A 5 5.15 5.46 -4.93
N GLY A 6 4.35 5.90 -3.97
CA GLY A 6 3.33 6.92 -4.14
C GLY A 6 1.93 6.37 -4.40
N ASN A 7 1.77 5.10 -4.77
CA ASN A 7 0.45 4.49 -4.92
C ASN A 7 -0.31 4.45 -3.60
N PHE A 8 -1.64 4.51 -3.70
CA PHE A 8 -2.54 4.27 -2.60
C PHE A 8 -3.09 2.85 -2.70
N LEU A 9 -3.16 2.18 -1.56
CA LEU A 9 -3.64 0.83 -1.40
C LEU A 9 -4.77 0.81 -0.35
N ILE A 10 -5.73 -0.08 -0.53
CA ILE A 10 -6.77 -0.38 0.45
C ILE A 10 -6.63 -1.82 0.92
N SER A 11 -6.56 -2.04 2.23
CA SER A 11 -6.55 -3.38 2.83
C SER A 11 -7.95 -4.01 2.86
N GLY A 12 -8.02 -5.31 3.10
CA GLY A 12 -9.30 -6.04 3.24
C GLY A 12 -10.22 -5.51 4.36
N ASP A 13 -9.66 -4.85 5.38
CA ASP A 13 -10.42 -4.19 6.46
C ASP A 13 -10.79 -2.72 6.15
N GLY A 14 -10.62 -2.28 4.91
CA GLY A 14 -11.05 -0.96 4.42
C GLY A 14 -10.12 0.20 4.79
N ARG A 15 -8.92 -0.08 5.30
CA ARG A 15 -7.95 0.97 5.68
C ARG A 15 -7.07 1.33 4.50
N TYR A 16 -6.80 2.63 4.37
CA TYR A 16 -5.97 3.16 3.29
C TYR A 16 -4.52 3.28 3.72
N TYR A 17 -3.61 2.96 2.80
CA TYR A 17 -2.18 3.04 2.97
C TYR A 17 -1.54 3.66 1.74
N ARG A 18 -0.46 4.39 1.94
CA ARG A 18 0.39 4.92 0.88
C ARG A 18 1.68 4.11 0.82
N VAL A 19 2.08 3.72 -0.38
CA VAL A 19 3.38 3.09 -0.61
C VAL A 19 4.46 4.17 -0.51
N VAL A 20 5.37 4.03 0.45
CA VAL A 20 6.47 4.98 0.67
C VAL A 20 7.80 4.48 0.12
N GLU A 21 7.96 3.17 -0.03
CA GLU A 21 9.15 2.54 -0.60
C GLU A 21 8.82 1.19 -1.23
N CYS A 22 9.47 0.89 -2.36
CA CYS A 22 9.45 -0.43 -3.00
C CYS A 22 10.89 -0.86 -3.26
N THR A 23 11.26 -2.03 -2.75
CA THR A 23 12.50 -2.74 -3.08
C THR A 23 12.16 -4.08 -3.70
N LYS A 24 13.17 -4.86 -4.08
CA LYS A 24 12.96 -6.21 -4.62
C LYS A 24 12.29 -7.14 -3.61
N ASP A 25 12.62 -7.00 -2.32
CA ASP A 25 12.25 -7.97 -1.28
C ASP A 25 11.22 -7.43 -0.28
N ALA A 26 10.98 -6.12 -0.28
CA ALA A 26 10.10 -5.46 0.68
C ALA A 26 9.38 -4.24 0.09
N ILE A 27 8.19 -3.97 0.64
CA ILE A 27 7.39 -2.78 0.39
C ILE A 27 7.05 -2.15 1.73
N SER A 28 7.26 -0.84 1.82
CA SER A 28 6.93 -0.06 3.01
C SER A 28 5.64 0.70 2.78
N LEU A 29 4.69 0.54 3.70
CA LEU A 29 3.35 1.12 3.68
C LEU A 29 3.14 2.04 4.89
N MET A 30 2.66 3.25 4.64
CA MET A 30 2.24 4.20 5.67
C MET A 30 0.72 4.33 5.66
N ARG A 31 0.08 4.21 6.83
CA ARG A 31 -1.37 4.37 6.96
C ARG A 31 -1.78 5.82 6.67
N VAL A 32 -2.79 5.99 5.81
CA VAL A 32 -3.44 7.28 5.60
C VAL A 32 -4.28 7.60 6.84
N ASN A 33 -4.14 8.81 7.37
CA ASN A 33 -4.79 9.27 8.62
C ASN A 33 -4.44 8.43 9.85
N GLY A 34 -3.19 7.97 9.94
CA GLY A 34 -2.68 7.27 11.11
C GLY A 34 -1.16 7.36 11.22
N TYR A 35 -0.62 6.73 12.27
CA TYR A 35 0.82 6.73 12.56
C TYR A 35 1.50 5.39 12.22
N THR A 36 0.75 4.42 11.69
CA THR A 36 1.27 3.10 11.39
C THR A 36 2.14 3.13 10.13
N LEU A 37 3.39 2.68 10.27
CA LEU A 37 4.35 2.46 9.19
C LEU A 37 4.93 1.06 9.38
N PHE A 38 4.94 0.26 8.32
CA PHE A 38 5.54 -1.07 8.36
C PHE A 38 6.05 -1.47 6.98
N SER A 39 6.94 -2.46 6.96
CA SER A 39 7.44 -3.09 5.74
C SER A 39 7.04 -4.55 5.70
N CYS A 40 6.65 -5.03 4.52
CA CYS A 40 6.23 -6.41 4.31
C CYS A 40 6.70 -6.93 2.94
N ARG A 41 6.64 -8.25 2.75
CA ARG A 41 7.02 -8.88 1.49
C ARG A 41 6.05 -8.47 0.37
N PRO A 42 6.52 -8.28 -0.87
CA PRO A 42 5.68 -8.03 -2.03
C PRO A 42 4.44 -8.93 -2.13
N ASN A 43 4.62 -10.25 -2.01
CA ASN A 43 3.53 -11.22 -2.12
C ASN A 43 2.42 -11.01 -1.07
N PHE A 44 2.77 -10.53 0.12
CA PHE A 44 1.77 -10.22 1.14
C PHE A 44 0.91 -9.02 0.74
N VAL A 45 1.52 -8.02 0.11
CA VAL A 45 0.80 -6.83 -0.40
C VAL A 45 -0.18 -7.24 -1.50
N GLU A 46 0.26 -8.08 -2.44
CA GLU A 46 -0.56 -8.53 -3.56
C GLU A 46 -1.80 -9.34 -3.12
N VAL A 47 -1.71 -10.07 -2.01
CA VAL A 47 -2.83 -10.86 -1.47
C VAL A 47 -3.74 -10.05 -0.54
N SER A 48 -3.19 -9.10 0.20
CA SER A 48 -3.91 -8.42 1.30
C SER A 48 -4.43 -7.03 0.94
N PHE A 49 -3.98 -6.46 -0.17
CA PHE A 49 -4.29 -5.08 -0.57
C PHE A 49 -4.73 -4.99 -2.02
N ARG A 50 -5.53 -3.98 -2.31
CA ARG A 50 -5.92 -3.60 -3.67
C ARG A 50 -5.38 -2.21 -3.98
N LEU A 51 -4.95 -2.00 -5.22
CA LEU A 51 -4.56 -0.69 -5.71
C LEU A 51 -5.81 0.20 -5.80
N VAL A 52 -5.72 1.42 -5.26
CA VAL A 52 -6.77 2.44 -5.38
C VAL A 52 -6.49 3.24 -6.63
N GLU A 53 -7.47 3.33 -7.53
CA GLU A 53 -7.33 4.16 -8.73
C GLU A 53 -7.58 5.64 -8.38
N ALA A 54 -6.95 6.54 -9.14
CA ALA A 54 -6.98 7.98 -8.86
C ALA A 54 -8.40 8.59 -8.83
N SER A 55 -9.43 7.90 -9.35
CA SER A 55 -10.82 8.38 -9.31
C SER A 55 -11.51 8.22 -7.95
N GLU A 56 -10.98 7.39 -7.04
CA GLU A 56 -11.62 7.07 -5.76
C GLU A 56 -11.17 7.99 -4.60
N VAL A 57 -10.31 8.97 -4.88
CA VAL A 57 -9.74 9.91 -3.89
C VAL A 57 -10.27 11.34 -4.07
N ALA A 58 -11.33 11.52 -4.88
CA ALA A 58 -11.97 12.81 -5.16
C ALA A 58 -13.03 13.19 -4.12
#